data_AF-A0A9X0TJJ3-F1
#
_entry.id   AF-A0A9X0TJJ3-F1
#
_cell.length_a   1.000
_cell.length_b   1.000
_cell.length_c   1.000
_cell.angle_alpha   90.00
_cell.angle_beta   90.00
_cell.angle_gamma   90.00
#
_symmetry.space_group_name_H-M   'P 1'
#
loop_
_entity.id
_entity.type
_entity.pdbx_description
1 polymer ?
#
loop_
_entity_poly.entity_id
_entity_poly.type
_entity_poly.pdbx_seq_one_letter_code
_entity_poly.pdbx_strand_id
1 'polypeptide(L)' 'MKYFITLIWAILLLEMVNFVLNSLNGGGPINLITPIFLAVVMVIVIALLDAAGRPNHDSH' A
#
# COMPACT_ATOMS: atom_id res chain seq x y z
N MET A 1 -1.70 -8.99 11.88
CA MET A 1 -2.77 -9.43 10.95
C MET A 1 -3.33 -8.28 10.11
N LYS A 2 -3.84 -7.19 10.70
CA LYS A 2 -4.42 -6.07 9.93
C LYS A 2 -3.48 -5.51 8.84
N TYR A 3 -2.24 -5.16 9.18
CA TYR A 3 -1.28 -4.60 8.22
C TYR A 3 -0.85 -5.56 7.11
N PHE A 4 -0.85 -6.87 7.39
CA PHE A 4 -0.51 -7.89 6.39
C PHE A 4 -1.62 -8.00 5.33
N ILE A 5 -2.89 -8.00 5.76
CA ILE A 5 -4.03 -7.96 4.83
C ILE A 5 -4.06 -6.64 4.07
N THR A 6 -3.77 -5.51 4.74
CA THR A 6 -3.62 -4.20 4.09
C THR A 6 -2.53 -4.24 3.01
N LEU A 7 -1.41 -4.91 3.26
CA LEU A 7 -0.32 -5.05 2.28
C LEU A 7 -0.76 -5.84 1.04
N ILE A 8 -1.46 -6.96 1.22
CA ILE A 8 -1.97 -7.76 0.09
C ILE A 8 -2.90 -6.92 -0.77
N TRP A 9 -3.84 -6.20 -0.16
CA TRP A 9 -4.77 -5.33 -0.88
C TRP A 9 -4.07 -4.15 -1.55
N ALA A 10 -3.08 -3.54 -0.89
CA ALA A 10 -2.30 -2.45 -1.46
C ALA A 10 -1.54 -2.91 -2.71
N ILE A 11 -0.89 -4.08 -2.66
CA ILE A 11 -0.20 -4.66 -3.82
C ILE A 11 -1.21 -4.89 -4.96
N LEU A 12 -2.33 -5.56 -4.68
CA LEU A 12 -3.33 -5.87 -5.70
C LEU A 12 -3.88 -4.60 -6.36
N LEU A 13 -4.25 -3.59 -5.57
CA LEU A 13 -4.81 -2.34 -6.10
C LEU A 13 -3.77 -1.52 -6.88
N LEU A 14 -2.54 -1.42 -6.38
CA LEU A 14 -1.48 -0.69 -7.06
C LEU A 14 -1.07 -1.38 -8.38
N GLU A 15 -1.09 -2.71 -8.44
CA GLU A 15 -0.88 -3.43 -9.70
C GLU A 15 -2.02 -3.21 -10.70
N MET A 16 -3.27 -3.11 -10.24
CA MET A 16 -4.40 -2.75 -11.12
C MET A 16 -4.25 -1.33 -11.68
N VAL A 17 -3.83 -0.37 -10.85
CA VAL A 17 -3.55 1.00 -11.31
C VAL A 17 -2.39 1.02 -12.30
N ASN A 18 -1.30 0.31 -11.99
CA ASN A 18 -0.14 0.17 -12.86
C ASN A 18 -0.51 -0.43 -14.22
N PHE A 19 -1.33 -1.49 -14.22
CA PHE A 19 -1.86 -2.11 -15.43
C PHE A 19 -2.67 -1.12 -16.26
N VAL A 20 -3.59 -0.36 -15.64
CA VAL A 20 -4.41 0.65 -16.33
C VAL A 20 -3.53 1.74 -16.92
N LEU A 21 -2.58 2.29 -16.16
CA LEU A 21 -1.68 3.34 -16.64
C LEU A 21 -0.79 2.85 -17.78
N ASN A 22 -0.23 1.65 -17.67
CA ASN A 22 0.56 1.03 -18.73
C ASN A 22 -0.27 0.82 -20.00
N SER A 23 -1.55 0.42 -19.86
CA SER A 23 -2.49 0.26 -20.98
C SER A 23 -2.78 1.60 -21.67
N LEU A 24 -3.02 2.67 -20.90
CA LEU A 24 -3.23 4.02 -21.44
C LEU A 24 -1.99 4.58 -22.14
N ASN A 25 -0.80 4.16 -21.74
CA ASN A 25 0.47 4.57 -22.34
C ASN A 25 0.87 3.73 -23.57
N GLY A 26 -0.08 3.05 -24.20
CA GLY A 26 0.15 2.28 -25.44
C GLY A 26 0.52 0.81 -25.23
N GLY A 27 0.55 0.33 -23.97
CA GLY A 27 0.79 -1.07 -23.63
C GLY A 27 2.24 -1.50 -23.83
N GLY A 28 2.96 -1.73 -22.74
CA GLY A 28 4.33 -2.26 -22.74
C GLY A 28 4.59 -3.23 -21.59
N PRO A 29 5.86 -3.63 -21.39
CA PRO A 29 6.25 -4.45 -20.25
C PRO A 29 5.83 -3.78 -18.93
N ILE A 30 5.13 -4.52 -18.08
CA ILE A 30 4.67 -4.03 -16.78
C ILE A 30 5.83 -4.02 -15.77
N ASN A 31 5.99 -2.91 -15.07
CA ASN A 31 6.92 -2.79 -13.95
C ASN A 31 6.26 -3.28 -12.66
N LEU A 32 6.61 -4.50 -12.22
CA LEU A 32 6.06 -5.11 -11.00
C LEU A 32 6.74 -4.63 -9.71
N ILE A 33 7.93 -4.03 -9.80
CA ILE A 33 8.71 -3.65 -8.61
C ILE A 33 8.17 -2.36 -7.99
N THR A 34 7.82 -1.39 -8.82
CA THR A 34 7.38 -0.06 -8.37
C THR A 34 6.08 -0.13 -7.55
N PRO A 35 5.03 -0.86 -7.96
CA PRO A 35 3.79 -1.01 -7.19
C PRO A 35 4.01 -1.72 -5.85
N ILE A 36 4.86 -2.76 -5.83
CA ILE A 36 5.18 -3.50 -4.60
C ILE A 36 5.92 -2.60 -3.60
N PHE A 37 6.91 -1.85 -4.06
CA PHE A 37 7.63 -0.91 -3.21
C PHE A 37 6.70 0.17 -2.63
N LEU A 38 5.84 0.76 -3.47
CA LEU A 38 4.83 1.72 -3.03
C LEU A 38 3.85 1.12 -2.02
N ALA A 39 3.42 -0.13 -2.20
CA ALA A 39 2.54 -0.82 -1.25
C ALA A 39 3.17 -0.95 0.13
N VAL A 40 4.46 -1.30 0.19
CA VAL A 40 5.21 -1.40 1.47
C VAL A 40 5.28 -0.03 2.15
N VAL A 41 5.66 1.02 1.42
CA VAL A 41 5.72 2.39 1.96
C VAL A 41 4.36 2.85 2.46
N MET A 42 3.29 2.60 1.71
CA MET A 42 1.92 2.95 2.09
C MET A 42 1.50 2.26 3.40
N VAL A 43 1.80 0.97 3.56
CA VAL A 43 1.48 0.23 4.79
C VAL A 43 2.26 0.75 5.99
N ILE A 44 3.53 1.14 5.80
CA ILE A 44 4.33 1.78 6.86
C ILE A 44 3.67 3.09 7.29
N VAL A 45 3.27 3.95 6.34
CA VAL A 45 2.58 5.20 6.64
C VAL A 45 1.28 4.95 7.42
N ILE A 46 0.46 3.99 6.98
CA ILE A 46 -0.78 3.61 7.67
C ILE A 46 -0.50 3.12 9.10
N ALA A 47 0.55 2.30 9.29
CA ALA A 47 0.91 1.81 10.62
C ALA A 47 1.37 2.93 11.55
N LEU A 48 2.11 3.92 11.04
CA LEU A 48 2.52 5.10 11.80
C LEU A 48 1.30 5.97 12.19
N LEU A 49 0.36 6.17 11.26
CA LEU A 49 -0.88 6.90 11.55
C LEU A 49 -1.76 6.18 12.58
N ASP A 50 -1.88 4.85 12.49
CA ASP A 50 -2.59 4.05 13.50
C ASP A 50 -1.93 4.16 14.87
N ALA A 51 -0.59 4.15 14.93
CA ALA A 51 0.14 4.31 16.19
C ALA A 51 -0.05 5.71 16.79
N ALA A 52 0.04 6.75 15.95
CA ALA A 52 -0.12 8.14 16.38
C ALA A 52 -1.56 8.47 16.84
N GLY A 53 -2.57 7.80 16.27
CA GLY A 53 -3.98 8.00 16.61
C GLY A 53 -4.48 7.21 17.82
N ARG A 54 -3.66 6.35 18.44
CA ARG A 54 -4.05 5.62 19.65
C ARG A 54 -4.08 6.57 20.84
N PRO A 55 -5.20 6.67 21.58
CA PRO A 55 -5.20 7.40 22.84
C PRO A 55 -4.20 6.74 23.79
N ASN A 56 -3.39 7.55 24.47
CA ASN A 56 -2.63 7.07 25.62
C ASN A 56 -3.66 6.59 26.65
N HIS A 57 -3.80 5.28 26.82
CA HIS A 57 -4.39 4.75 28.02
C HIS A 57 -3.41 5.04 29.15
N ASP A 58 -3.51 6.25 29.71
CA ASP A 58 -3.01 6.52 31.05
C ASP A 58 -3.89 5.69 31.99
N SER A 59 -3.43 4.47 32.26
CA SER A 59 -3.95 3.59 33.29
C SER A 59 -3.74 4.26 34.64
N HIS A 60 -4.80 4.88 35.15
CA HIS A 60 -5.00 5.17 36.57
C HIS A 60 -5.81 4.03 37.22
#